data_AF-W9H0V4-F1
#
_entry.id   AF-W9H0V4-F1
#
_cell.length_a   1.000
_cell.length_b   1.000
_cell.length_c   1.000
_cell.angle_alpha   90.00
_cell.angle_beta   90.00
_cell.angle_gamma   90.00
#
_symmetry.space_group_name_H-M   'P 1'
#
loop_
_entity.id
_entity.type
_entity.pdbx_description
1 polymer ?
#
loop_
_entity_poly.entity_id
_entity_poly.type
_entity_poly.pdbx_seq_one_letter_code
_entity_poly.pdbx_strand_id
1 'polypeptide(L)'
;MWVTAVPQVRDFCRALGTRDVTAISNRLLQLFGLPPTGQNARFVEMWVSPKDMLRPCPDREIDDSRCEVNAASDVDDYRTWFVGNYANSYSEKGFPWTRLGYTYDWAPASDTANPNKPHGASEFILRPGTPYTITGRFTTAEYCGRPAR
;
A
#
# COMPACT_ATOMS: atom_id res chain seq x y z
N MET A 1 -0.27 11.71 0.43
CA MET A 1 0.73 10.72 0.92
C MET A 1 0.11 9.34 0.80
N TRP A 2 0.85 8.33 0.34
CA TRP A 2 0.37 6.94 0.24
C TRP A 2 0.63 6.20 1.55
N VAL A 3 -0.36 5.43 2.01
CA VAL A 3 -0.29 4.64 3.24
C VAL A 3 -1.02 3.30 3.07
N THR A 4 -0.73 2.36 3.95
CA THR A 4 -1.44 1.07 4.08
C THR A 4 -1.88 0.87 5.53
N ALA A 5 -2.88 0.02 5.76
CA ALA A 5 -3.45 -0.18 7.08
C ALA A 5 -2.66 -1.21 7.91
N VAL A 6 -2.42 -0.88 9.17
CA VAL A 6 -1.99 -1.85 10.19
C VAL A 6 -3.21 -2.75 10.52
N PRO A 7 -3.05 -4.08 10.68
CA PRO A 7 -1.80 -4.83 10.76
C PRO A 7 -1.37 -5.57 9.49
N GLN A 8 -2.00 -5.32 8.33
CA GLN A 8 -1.87 -6.15 7.12
C GLN A 8 -0.42 -6.56 6.76
N VAL A 9 0.50 -5.60 6.72
CA VAL A 9 1.90 -5.87 6.37
C VAL A 9 2.61 -6.70 7.43
N ARG A 10 2.29 -6.51 8.72
CA ARG A 10 2.84 -7.34 9.80
C ARG A 10 2.36 -8.77 9.68
N ASP A 11 1.10 -8.95 9.32
CA ASP A 11 0.48 -10.26 9.16
C ASP A 11 1.13 -11.00 8.00
N PHE A 12 1.37 -10.30 6.89
CA PHE A 12 2.16 -10.81 5.78
C PHE A 12 3.57 -11.22 6.21
N CYS A 13 4.31 -10.38 6.96
CA CYS A 13 5.64 -10.74 7.44
C CYS A 13 5.64 -12.06 8.25
N ARG A 14 4.59 -12.31 9.05
CA ARG A 14 4.47 -13.54 9.84
C ARG A 14 4.17 -14.75 8.96
N ALA A 15 3.32 -14.59 7.94
CA ALA A 15 2.98 -15.64 7.00
C ALA A 15 4.20 -16.13 6.18
N LEU A 16 5.25 -15.32 6.05
CA LEU A 16 6.50 -15.73 5.40
C LEU A 16 7.25 -16.86 6.12
N GLY A 17 7.01 -17.06 7.43
CA GLY A 17 7.61 -18.17 8.19
C GLY A 17 9.14 -18.11 8.31
N THR A 18 9.77 -16.97 8.01
CA THR A 18 11.22 -16.77 8.07
C THR A 18 11.58 -15.52 8.88
N ARG A 19 12.82 -15.48 9.38
CA ARG A 19 13.42 -14.29 10.03
C ARG A 19 14.56 -13.69 9.21
N ASP A 20 14.83 -14.23 8.02
CA ASP A 20 15.81 -13.66 7.10
C ASP A 20 15.29 -12.31 6.57
N VAL A 21 15.92 -11.23 7.04
CA VAL A 21 15.54 -9.85 6.71
C VAL A 21 15.69 -9.57 5.22
N THR A 22 16.64 -10.21 4.52
CA THR A 22 16.83 -10.04 3.08
C THR A 22 15.67 -10.66 2.32
N ALA A 23 15.30 -11.90 2.66
CA ALA A 23 14.14 -12.58 2.06
C ALA A 23 12.84 -11.80 2.34
N ILE A 24 12.65 -11.32 3.57
CA ILE A 24 11.49 -10.49 3.96
C ILE A 24 11.46 -9.20 3.15
N SER A 25 12.58 -8.49 3.06
CA SER A 25 12.67 -7.21 2.33
C SER A 25 12.34 -7.40 0.84
N ASN A 26 12.88 -8.46 0.23
CA ASN A 26 12.57 -8.81 -1.16
C ASN A 26 11.08 -9.13 -1.37
N ARG A 27 10.45 -9.85 -0.43
CA ARG A 27 9.01 -10.12 -0.50
C ARG A 27 8.16 -8.88 -0.25
N LEU A 28 8.60 -7.94 0.58
CA LEU A 28 7.90 -6.67 0.77
C LEU A 28 7.98 -5.76 -0.45
N LEU A 29 9.13 -5.72 -1.15
CA LEU A 29 9.24 -5.00 -2.43
C LEU A 29 8.21 -5.53 -3.43
N GLN A 30 8.11 -6.86 -3.52
CA GLN A 30 7.12 -7.53 -4.35
C GLN A 30 5.69 -7.20 -3.94
N LEU A 31 5.34 -7.39 -2.66
CA LEU A 31 4.01 -7.10 -2.13
C LEU A 31 3.55 -5.67 -2.47
N PHE A 32 4.45 -4.69 -2.35
CA PHE A 32 4.15 -3.28 -2.60
C PHE A 32 4.28 -2.85 -4.07
N GLY A 33 4.55 -3.75 -5.01
CA GLY A 33 4.73 -3.37 -6.41
C GLY A 33 5.98 -2.54 -6.68
N LEU A 34 6.96 -2.59 -5.78
CA LEU A 34 8.20 -1.82 -5.87
C LEU A 34 9.24 -2.55 -6.72
N PRO A 35 10.17 -1.81 -7.34
CA PRO A 35 11.25 -2.44 -8.11
C PRO A 35 12.14 -3.31 -7.21
N PRO A 36 12.75 -4.39 -7.74
CA PRO A 36 13.64 -5.27 -6.98
C PRO A 36 14.90 -4.57 -6.46
N THR A 37 15.25 -3.42 -7.03
CA THR A 37 16.37 -2.56 -6.58
C THR A 37 15.96 -1.52 -5.54
N GLY A 38 14.70 -1.54 -5.09
CA GLY A 38 14.18 -0.61 -4.09
C GLY A 38 14.94 -0.74 -2.76
N GLN A 39 15.41 0.39 -2.23
CA GLN A 39 16.18 0.44 -0.98
C GLN A 39 15.30 0.78 0.24
N ASN A 40 14.00 0.44 0.16
CA ASN A 40 13.03 0.83 1.17
C ASN A 40 13.26 0.02 2.46
N ALA A 41 13.80 0.69 3.49
CA ALA A 41 14.28 0.03 4.70
C ALA A 41 13.56 0.45 5.99
N ARG A 42 12.50 1.28 5.89
CA ARG A 42 11.84 1.89 7.04
C ARG A 42 10.32 1.84 6.96
N PHE A 43 9.71 1.56 8.10
CA PHE A 43 8.27 1.69 8.33
C PHE A 43 8.01 2.82 9.33
N VAL A 44 7.04 3.66 9.00
CA VAL A 44 6.53 4.69 9.91
C VAL A 44 5.08 4.34 10.18
N GLU A 45 4.74 4.15 11.44
CA GLU A 45 3.35 3.99 11.87
C GLU A 45 2.79 5.33 12.33
N MET A 46 1.54 5.57 11.97
CA MET A 46 0.83 6.78 12.35
C MET A 46 -0.65 6.53 12.58
N TRP A 47 -1.22 7.32 13.47
CA TRP A 47 -2.67 7.49 13.56
C TRP A 47 -3.12 8.61 12.64
N VAL A 48 -4.13 8.31 11.84
CA VAL A 48 -4.83 9.27 11.00
C VAL A 48 -6.33 9.05 11.16
N SER A 49 -7.10 10.12 11.05
CA SER A 49 -8.56 10.03 11.10
C SER A 49 -9.07 9.44 9.77
N PRO A 50 -9.92 8.38 9.78
CA PRO A 50 -10.42 7.75 8.56
C PRO A 50 -11.11 8.72 7.59
N LYS A 51 -11.82 9.74 8.09
CA LYS A 51 -12.48 10.77 7.26
C LYS A 51 -11.52 11.57 6.35
N ASP A 52 -10.24 11.57 6.68
CA ASP A 52 -9.19 12.31 5.97
C ASP A 52 -8.40 11.41 5.00
N MET A 53 -8.77 10.13 4.94
CA MET A 53 -8.25 9.14 4.01
C MET A 53 -9.19 8.99 2.81
N LEU A 54 -8.64 8.58 1.68
CA LEU A 54 -9.40 8.12 0.52
C LEU A 54 -8.76 6.83 0.00
N ARG A 55 -9.57 5.95 -0.57
CA ARG A 55 -9.05 4.88 -1.40
C ARG A 55 -8.68 5.46 -2.77
N PRO A 56 -7.47 5.20 -3.29
CA PRO A 56 -7.06 5.70 -4.57
C PRO A 56 -7.66 4.72 -5.62
N CYS A 57 -8.91 4.94 -5.96
CA CYS A 57 -9.66 4.17 -6.96
C CYS A 57 -10.86 5.02 -7.42
N PRO A 58 -11.56 4.67 -8.52
CA PRO A 58 -12.79 5.37 -8.90
C PRO A 58 -13.80 5.50 -7.75
N ASP A 59 -13.94 4.42 -6.98
CA ASP A 59 -14.59 4.40 -5.68
C ASP A 59 -13.61 4.83 -4.56
N ARG A 60 -14.04 5.76 -3.72
CA ARG A 60 -13.14 6.40 -2.74
C ARG A 60 -13.35 5.91 -1.33
N GLU A 61 -14.40 5.13 -1.12
CA GLU A 61 -14.76 4.58 0.17
C GLU A 61 -13.61 3.73 0.72
N ILE A 62 -13.42 3.84 2.03
CA ILE A 62 -12.28 3.21 2.71
C ILE A 62 -12.69 1.98 3.52
N ASP A 63 -13.99 1.81 3.72
CA ASP A 63 -14.65 0.80 4.54
C ASP A 63 -15.25 -0.36 3.72
N ASP A 64 -15.07 -0.34 2.39
CA ASP A 64 -15.35 -1.48 1.52
C ASP A 64 -14.15 -2.45 1.38
N SER A 65 -14.41 -3.58 0.73
CA SER A 65 -13.38 -4.57 0.35
C SER A 65 -13.02 -4.53 -1.14
N ARG A 66 -13.62 -3.65 -1.93
CA ARG A 66 -13.50 -3.67 -3.40
C ARG A 66 -13.63 -2.28 -3.99
N CYS A 67 -12.91 -2.06 -5.08
CA CYS A 67 -13.08 -0.86 -5.87
C CYS A 67 -14.22 -1.02 -6.89
N GLU A 68 -15.28 -0.21 -6.82
CA GLU A 68 -16.30 -0.17 -7.86
C GLU A 68 -15.83 0.68 -9.06
N VAL A 69 -15.42 0.00 -10.14
CA VAL A 69 -14.82 0.66 -11.33
C VAL A 69 -15.77 1.59 -12.08
N ASN A 70 -17.08 1.38 -11.94
CA ASN A 70 -18.12 2.20 -12.54
C ASN A 70 -18.63 3.29 -11.59
N ALA A 71 -18.09 3.38 -10.36
CA ALA A 71 -18.37 4.50 -9.50
C ALA A 71 -17.81 5.76 -10.17
N ALA A 72 -18.69 6.74 -10.38
CA ALA A 72 -18.21 8.09 -10.61
C ALA A 72 -17.68 8.58 -9.26
N SER A 73 -16.43 9.02 -9.20
CA SER A 73 -16.06 9.89 -8.10
C SER A 73 -16.86 11.18 -8.31
N ASP A 74 -17.97 11.36 -7.61
CA ASP A 74 -18.91 12.48 -7.79
C ASP A 74 -18.32 13.86 -7.43
N VAL A 75 -17.01 13.91 -7.14
CA VAL A 75 -16.29 15.11 -6.73
C VAL A 75 -15.21 15.40 -7.76
N ASP A 76 -15.38 16.51 -8.48
CA ASP A 76 -14.53 16.94 -9.59
C ASP A 76 -13.04 17.06 -9.21
N ASP A 77 -12.74 17.52 -8.00
CA ASP A 77 -11.37 17.65 -7.51
C ASP A 77 -10.64 16.31 -7.44
N TYR A 78 -11.33 15.25 -7.00
CA TYR A 78 -10.74 13.93 -6.93
C TYR A 78 -10.53 13.35 -8.32
N ARG A 79 -11.50 13.50 -9.22
CA ARG A 79 -11.38 13.04 -10.61
C ARG A 79 -10.18 13.69 -11.29
N THR A 80 -10.00 14.99 -11.09
CA THR A 80 -8.87 15.76 -11.63
C THR A 80 -7.55 15.27 -11.06
N TRP A 81 -7.47 15.07 -9.75
CA TRP A 81 -6.31 14.46 -9.10
C TRP A 81 -6.02 13.06 -9.65
N PHE A 82 -7.03 12.21 -9.80
CA PHE A 82 -6.89 10.82 -10.22
C PHE A 82 -6.33 10.71 -11.65
N VAL A 83 -6.88 11.51 -12.58
CA VAL A 83 -6.39 11.57 -13.97
C VAL A 83 -4.98 12.14 -14.04
N GLY A 84 -4.68 13.19 -13.28
CA GLY A 84 -3.34 13.77 -13.21
C GLY A 84 -2.31 12.78 -12.61
N ASN A 85 -2.68 12.10 -11.54
CA ASN A 85 -1.85 11.07 -10.90
C ASN A 85 -1.63 9.89 -11.85
N TYR A 86 -2.65 9.46 -12.59
CA TYR A 86 -2.51 8.45 -13.64
C TYR A 86 -1.49 8.87 -14.71
N ALA A 87 -1.63 10.06 -15.30
CA ALA A 87 -0.70 10.53 -16.33
C ALA A 87 0.75 10.60 -15.81
N ASN A 88 0.95 11.04 -14.57
CA ASN A 88 2.29 11.11 -13.97
C ASN A 88 2.87 9.72 -13.65
N SER A 89 2.08 8.85 -13.01
CA SER A 89 2.51 7.50 -12.60
C SER A 89 2.86 6.58 -13.76
N TYR A 90 2.25 6.78 -14.94
CA TYR A 90 2.49 5.96 -16.13
C TYR A 90 3.43 6.62 -17.15
N SER A 91 4.12 7.70 -16.74
CA SER A 91 5.23 8.28 -17.49
C SER A 91 6.50 7.42 -17.39
N GLU A 92 7.51 7.70 -18.21
CA GLU A 92 8.79 6.96 -18.25
C GLU A 92 9.49 6.83 -16.88
N LYS A 93 9.33 7.83 -16.00
CA LYS A 93 9.93 7.88 -14.65
C LYS A 93 8.89 7.63 -13.54
N GLY A 94 7.66 7.32 -13.91
CA GLY A 94 6.57 7.12 -12.97
C GLY A 94 6.64 5.78 -12.25
N PHE A 95 5.87 5.69 -11.16
CA PHE A 95 5.59 4.42 -10.49
C PHE A 95 4.12 4.08 -10.73
N PRO A 96 3.84 3.15 -11.68
CA PRO A 96 2.49 2.71 -11.96
C PRO A 96 1.83 2.12 -10.72
N TRP A 97 0.52 2.26 -10.64
CA TRP A 97 -0.29 1.82 -9.52
C TRP A 97 -1.59 1.23 -10.07
N THR A 98 -2.26 0.35 -9.33
CA THR A 98 -3.33 -0.46 -9.93
C THR A 98 -4.58 0.34 -10.28
N ARG A 99 -4.77 1.50 -9.65
CA ARG A 99 -6.00 2.29 -9.67
C ARG A 99 -7.20 1.59 -9.02
N LEU A 100 -6.96 0.53 -8.26
CA LEU A 100 -7.97 -0.33 -7.66
C LEU A 100 -7.87 -0.37 -6.12
N GLY A 101 -7.08 0.52 -5.53
CA GLY A 101 -6.90 0.59 -4.07
C GLY A 101 -6.02 -0.51 -3.48
N TYR A 102 -5.14 -1.14 -4.27
CA TYR A 102 -4.18 -2.14 -3.79
C TYR A 102 -2.88 -2.12 -4.60
N THR A 103 -1.75 -2.47 -4.00
CA THR A 103 -0.46 -2.62 -4.70
C THR A 103 -0.40 -3.91 -5.52
N TYR A 104 0.29 -3.93 -6.66
CA TYR A 104 0.43 -5.15 -7.45
C TYR A 104 1.55 -6.06 -6.89
N ASP A 105 1.20 -7.21 -6.33
CA ASP A 105 2.19 -8.21 -5.88
C ASP A 105 2.71 -9.02 -7.08
N TRP A 106 3.90 -8.66 -7.55
CA TRP A 106 4.55 -9.29 -8.70
C TRP A 106 5.35 -10.55 -8.36
N ALA A 107 5.27 -11.09 -7.15
CA ALA A 107 5.94 -12.33 -6.81
C ALA A 107 5.53 -13.48 -7.76
N PRO A 108 6.46 -14.42 -8.05
CA PRO A 108 6.16 -15.53 -8.95
C PRO A 108 5.00 -16.38 -8.45
N ALA A 109 4.29 -17.05 -9.37
CA ALA A 109 3.14 -17.89 -9.04
C ALA A 109 3.46 -19.04 -8.07
N SER A 110 4.73 -19.46 -7.98
CA SER A 110 5.22 -20.46 -7.03
C SER A 110 5.31 -19.94 -5.59
N ASP A 111 5.32 -18.62 -5.37
CA ASP A 111 5.25 -18.05 -4.03
C ASP A 111 3.88 -18.34 -3.42
N THR A 112 3.86 -18.84 -2.18
CA THR A 112 2.62 -19.15 -1.46
C THR A 112 2.37 -18.20 -0.28
N ALA A 113 3.28 -17.28 -0.02
CA ALA A 113 3.21 -16.37 1.12
C ALA A 113 2.02 -15.41 1.05
N ASN A 114 1.67 -14.95 -0.16
CA ASN A 114 0.44 -14.20 -0.41
C ASN A 114 -0.52 -15.04 -1.25
N PRO A 115 -1.60 -15.60 -0.66
CA PRO A 115 -2.59 -16.38 -1.40
C PRO A 115 -3.50 -15.52 -2.29
N ASN A 116 -3.50 -14.19 -2.11
CA ASN A 116 -4.38 -13.26 -2.83
C ASN A 116 -3.74 -12.66 -4.09
N LYS A 117 -2.52 -13.10 -4.47
CA LYS A 117 -1.82 -12.58 -5.65
C LYS A 117 -2.71 -12.62 -6.90
N PRO A 118 -2.63 -11.58 -7.77
CA PRO A 118 -1.66 -10.49 -7.74
C PRO A 118 -2.02 -9.31 -6.81
N HIS A 119 -3.04 -9.44 -5.96
CA HIS A 119 -3.42 -8.39 -5.02
C HIS A 119 -2.43 -8.33 -3.85
N GLY A 120 -1.72 -7.20 -3.72
CA GLY A 120 -0.82 -6.89 -2.63
C GLY A 120 -1.51 -6.18 -1.47
N ALA A 121 -0.81 -5.23 -0.85
CA ALA A 121 -1.32 -4.46 0.27
C ALA A 121 -2.42 -3.48 -0.17
N SER A 122 -3.38 -3.21 0.71
CA SER A 122 -4.40 -2.18 0.49
C SER A 122 -3.74 -0.80 0.51
N GLU A 123 -4.12 0.05 -0.45
CA GLU A 123 -3.60 1.40 -0.60
C GLU A 123 -4.63 2.42 -0.17
N PHE A 124 -4.16 3.44 0.54
CA PHE A 124 -4.93 4.62 0.89
C PHE A 124 -4.08 5.86 0.65
N ILE A 125 -4.74 6.99 0.43
CA ILE A 125 -4.10 8.29 0.31
C ILE A 125 -4.62 9.26 1.35
N LEU A 126 -3.70 10.06 1.89
CA LEU A 126 -4.02 11.21 2.75
C LEU A 126 -4.09 12.48 1.93
N ARG A 127 -5.11 13.31 2.19
CA ARG A 127 -5.25 14.63 1.58
C ARG A 127 -4.10 15.56 2.00
N PRO A 128 -3.78 16.58 1.20
CA PRO A 128 -2.84 17.62 1.62
C PRO A 128 -3.28 18.26 2.95
N GLY A 129 -2.36 18.42 3.89
CA GLY A 129 -2.64 19.01 5.20
C GLY A 129 -3.34 18.11 6.21
N THR A 130 -3.64 16.84 5.88
CA THR A 130 -4.23 15.88 6.82
C THR A 130 -3.38 15.78 8.12
N PRO A 131 -3.98 16.04 9.29
CA PRO A 131 -3.30 15.82 10.57
C PRO A 131 -3.04 14.32 10.80
N TYR A 132 -1.87 14.01 11.31
CA TYR A 132 -1.52 12.65 11.74
C TYR A 132 -0.62 12.70 12.96
N THR A 133 -0.57 11.60 13.71
CA THR A 133 0.35 11.42 14.84
C THR A 133 1.26 10.24 14.56
N ILE A 134 2.57 10.45 14.52
CA ILE A 134 3.54 9.35 14.38
C ILE A 134 3.61 8.58 15.71
N THR A 135 3.38 7.28 15.65
CA THR A 135 3.42 6.38 16.80
C THR A 135 4.66 5.51 16.83
N GLY A 136 5.37 5.38 15.71
CA GLY A 136 6.55 4.55 15.64
C GLY A 136 7.35 4.71 14.36
N ARG A 137 8.64 4.39 14.46
CA ARG A 137 9.59 4.33 13.35
C ARG A 137 10.39 3.05 13.51
N PHE A 138 10.45 2.25 12.46
CA PHE A 138 10.99 0.91 12.52
C PHE A 138 11.88 0.62 11.32
N THR A 139 12.95 -0.13 11.52
CA THR A 139 13.54 -0.95 10.46
C THR A 139 12.54 -2.01 10.00
N THR A 140 12.78 -2.62 8.82
CA THR A 140 12.03 -3.79 8.36
C THR A 140 12.05 -4.93 9.38
N ALA A 141 13.21 -5.21 9.98
CA ALA A 141 13.36 -6.26 10.98
C ALA A 141 12.51 -6.01 12.24
N GLU A 142 12.54 -4.78 12.77
CA GLU A 142 11.73 -4.40 13.93
C GLU A 142 10.23 -4.44 13.63
N TYR A 143 9.82 -3.98 12.43
CA TYR A 143 8.41 -3.96 12.05
C TYR A 143 7.84 -5.36 11.87
N CYS A 144 8.55 -6.22 11.14
CA CYS A 144 8.15 -7.61 10.88
C CYS A 144 8.35 -8.55 12.08
N GLY A 145 9.19 -8.19 13.05
CA GLY A 145 9.42 -8.96 14.28
C GLY A 145 8.39 -8.68 15.39
N ARG A 146 7.51 -7.70 15.22
CA ARG A 146 6.53 -7.31 16.24
C ARG A 146 5.27 -8.19 16.24
N PRO A 147 4.69 -8.48 17.41
CA PRO A 147 3.36 -9.08 17.49
C PRO A 147 2.31 -8.10 16.93
N ALA A 148 1.26 -8.63 16.28
CA ALA A 148 0.09 -7.83 15.96
C ALA A 148 -0.52 -7.30 17.27
N ARG A 149 -0.88 -6.02 17.30
CA ARG A 149 -1.70 -5.42 18.36
C ARG A 149 -3.09 -5.24 17.83
#